data_AF-A0A7W5F907-F1
#
_entry.id   AF-A0A7W5F907-F1
#
_cell.length_a   1.000
_cell.length_b   1.000
_cell.length_c   1.000
_cell.angle_alpha   90.00
_cell.angle_beta   90.00
_cell.angle_gamma   90.00
#
_symmetry.space_group_name_H-M   'P 1'
#
loop_
_entity.id
_entity.type
_entity.pdbx_description
1 polymer ?
#
loop_
_entity_poly.entity_id
_entity_poly.type
_entity_poly.pdbx_seq_one_letter_code
_entity_poly.pdbx_strand_id
1 'polypeptide(L)'
;MRIQEFVAGRTWEEYAEHVLLRSAVERQFEIAGEAMSVLRKEDSETAERVPGVHRIVGMRNVLIHGYAEINDLTVWRTATRDLNALVRQ
;
A
#
# COMPACT_ATOMS: atom_id res chain seq x y z
N MET A 1 6.07 8.48 -0.55
CA MET A 1 4.94 7.99 -1.38
C MET A 1 3.76 8.93 -1.17
N ARG A 2 3.01 9.29 -2.23
CA ARG A 2 1.87 10.22 -2.12
C ARG A 2 0.71 9.73 -1.25
N ILE A 3 0.69 8.45 -0.89
CA ILE A 3 -0.32 7.85 0.00
C ILE A 3 -0.47 8.65 1.30
N GLN A 4 0.63 9.05 1.94
CA GLN A 4 0.59 9.83 3.19
C GLN A 4 -0.07 11.20 3.01
N GLU A 5 0.14 11.85 1.87
CA GLU A 5 -0.48 13.14 1.56
C GLU A 5 -1.99 12.98 1.34
N PHE A 6 -2.40 11.87 0.71
CA PHE A 6 -3.82 11.61 0.41
C PHE A 6 -4.65 11.32 1.66
N VAL A 7 -4.08 10.60 2.64
CA VAL A 7 -4.78 10.20 3.88
C VAL A 7 -4.56 11.18 5.04
N ALA A 8 -3.71 12.19 4.88
CA ALA A 8 -3.40 13.14 5.94
C ALA A 8 -4.65 13.88 6.43
N GLY A 9 -4.91 13.80 7.74
CA GLY A 9 -6.05 14.46 8.38
C GLY A 9 -7.42 13.89 8.00
N ARG A 10 -7.47 12.75 7.30
CA ARG A 10 -8.72 12.10 6.91
C ARG A 10 -9.19 11.09 7.96
N THR A 11 -10.49 10.91 8.09
CA THR A 11 -11.07 9.80 8.88
C THR A 11 -11.31 8.57 8.02
N TRP A 12 -11.59 7.44 8.68
CA TRP A 12 -11.97 6.21 7.98
C TRP A 12 -13.26 6.40 7.18
N GLU A 13 -14.25 7.07 7.76
CA GLU A 13 -15.56 7.30 7.16
C GLU A 13 -15.43 8.15 5.89
N GLU A 14 -14.65 9.23 5.94
CA GLU A 14 -14.34 10.05 4.77
C GLU A 14 -13.64 9.24 3.67
N TYR A 15 -12.71 8.34 4.04
CA TYR A 15 -12.02 7.48 3.10
C TYR A 15 -12.96 6.45 2.46
N ALA A 16 -13.80 5.79 3.27
CA ALA A 16 -14.69 4.71 2.84
C ALA A 16 -15.73 5.20 1.82
N GLU A 17 -16.28 6.39 2.04
CA GLU A 17 -17.30 7.00 1.19
C GLU A 17 -16.72 7.68 -0.08
N HIS A 18 -15.41 7.96 -0.10
CA HIS A 18 -14.78 8.73 -1.18
C HIS A 18 -14.05 7.83 -2.18
N VAL A 19 -14.79 7.28 -3.15
CA VAL A 19 -14.29 6.33 -4.17
C VAL A 19 -13.01 6.82 -4.87
N LEU A 20 -12.93 8.09 -5.29
CA LEU A 20 -11.73 8.61 -5.96
C LEU A 20 -10.48 8.62 -5.07
N LEU A 21 -10.64 8.82 -3.76
CA LEU A 21 -9.55 8.84 -2.80
C LEU A 21 -9.03 7.42 -2.61
N ARG A 22 -9.94 6.45 -2.42
CA ARG A 22 -9.63 5.03 -2.39
C ARG A 22 -8.87 4.57 -3.63
N SER A 23 -9.41 4.83 -4.82
CA SER A 23 -8.75 4.47 -6.08
C SER A 23 -7.36 5.10 -6.23
N ALA A 24 -7.17 6.33 -5.77
CA ALA A 24 -5.85 6.98 -5.79
C ALA A 24 -4.85 6.29 -4.85
N VAL A 25 -5.28 5.91 -3.63
CA VAL A 25 -4.45 5.20 -2.65
C VAL A 25 -4.12 3.79 -3.12
N GLU A 26 -5.10 3.02 -3.58
CA GLU A 26 -4.93 1.68 -4.16
C GLU A 26 -3.91 1.71 -5.30
N ARG A 27 -4.04 2.67 -6.23
CA ARG A 27 -3.12 2.81 -7.35
C ARG A 27 -1.68 3.06 -6.91
N GLN A 28 -1.46 3.83 -5.84
CA GLN A 28 -0.11 4.04 -5.32
C GLN A 28 0.47 2.76 -4.69
N PHE A 29 -0.35 1.94 -4.03
CA PHE A 29 0.08 0.64 -3.51
C PHE A 29 0.42 -0.35 -4.63
N GLU A 30 -0.37 -0.38 -5.70
CA GLU A 30 -0.07 -1.21 -6.88
C GLU A 30 1.29 -0.85 -7.49
N ILE A 31 1.55 0.44 -7.70
CA ILE A 31 2.82 0.92 -8.28
C ILE A 31 4.00 0.52 -7.39
N ALA A 32 3.88 0.70 -6.08
CA ALA A 32 4.93 0.31 -5.14
C ALA A 32 5.14 -1.22 -5.11
N GLY A 33 4.07 -2.01 -5.11
CA GLY A 33 4.15 -3.46 -5.11
C GLY A 33 4.70 -4.04 -6.42
N GLU A 34 4.42 -3.41 -7.56
CA GLU A 34 5.03 -3.77 -8.84
C GLU A 34 6.53 -3.49 -8.81
N ALA A 35 6.93 -2.29 -8.38
CA ALA A 35 8.35 -1.93 -8.28
C ALA A 35 9.13 -2.89 -7.37
N MET A 36 8.55 -3.27 -6.22
CA MET A 36 9.16 -4.23 -5.30
C MET A 36 9.18 -5.66 -5.85
N SER A 37 8.16 -6.04 -6.63
CA SER A 37 8.13 -7.36 -7.27
C SER A 37 9.18 -7.49 -8.36
N VAL A 38 9.39 -6.43 -9.15
CA VAL A 38 10.48 -6.34 -10.13
C VAL A 38 11.83 -6.38 -9.42
N LEU A 39 12.04 -5.55 -8.39
CA LEU A 39 13.30 -5.55 -7.63
C LEU A 39 13.64 -6.94 -7.09
N ARG A 40 12.67 -7.63 -6.45
CA ARG A 40 12.90 -8.98 -5.93
C ARG A 40 13.27 -10.01 -7.01
N LYS A 41 12.78 -9.82 -8.24
CA LYS A 41 13.08 -10.72 -9.36
C LYS A 41 14.48 -10.48 -9.93
N GLU A 42 14.89 -9.22 -10.04
CA GLU A 42 16.16 -8.83 -10.65
C GLU A 42 17.34 -8.84 -9.66
N ASP A 43 17.08 -8.50 -8.38
CA ASP A 43 18.06 -8.47 -7.29
C ASP A 43 17.37 -8.76 -5.94
N SER A 44 17.29 -10.04 -5.59
CA SER A 44 16.65 -10.49 -4.36
C SER A 44 17.39 -10.03 -3.10
N GLU A 45 18.72 -9.93 -3.14
CA GLU A 45 19.53 -9.52 -1.99
C GLU A 45 19.26 -8.05 -1.63
N THR A 46 19.22 -7.17 -2.63
CA THR A 46 18.82 -5.77 -2.41
C THR A 46 17.36 -5.67 -1.97
N ALA A 47 16.47 -6.48 -2.53
CA ALA A 47 15.06 -6.48 -2.13
C ALA A 47 14.87 -6.85 -0.65
N GLU A 48 15.62 -7.84 -0.14
CA GLU A 48 15.57 -8.27 1.27
C GLU A 48 16.01 -7.18 2.25
N ARG A 49 16.83 -6.23 1.78
CA ARG A 49 17.25 -5.06 2.58
C ARG A 49 16.18 -3.99 2.70
N VAL A 50 15.11 -4.03 1.90
CA VAL A 50 14.00 -3.08 1.98
C VAL A 50 13.04 -3.50 3.10
N PRO A 51 12.89 -2.71 4.18
CA PRO A 51 11.99 -3.05 5.27
C PRO A 51 10.56 -3.22 4.78
N GLY A 52 9.98 -4.40 5.00
CA GLY A 52 8.59 -4.68 4.66
C GLY A 52 8.31 -4.93 3.18
N VAL A 53 9.32 -5.26 2.36
CA VAL A 53 9.16 -5.65 0.94
C VAL A 53 8.05 -6.69 0.73
N HIS A 54 7.97 -7.71 1.61
CA HIS A 54 6.93 -8.74 1.56
C HIS A 54 5.52 -8.18 1.80
N ARG A 55 5.39 -7.19 2.68
CA ARG A 55 4.11 -6.52 2.98
C ARG A 55 3.63 -5.68 1.80
N ILE A 56 4.54 -4.95 1.13
CA ILE A 56 4.21 -4.14 -0.05
C ILE A 56 3.74 -5.04 -1.21
N VAL A 57 4.44 -6.15 -1.46
CA VAL A 57 4.03 -7.09 -2.50
C VAL A 57 2.73 -7.82 -2.12
N GLY A 58 2.57 -8.19 -0.85
CA GLY A 58 1.33 -8.77 -0.33
C GLY A 58 0.12 -7.83 -0.54
N MET A 59 0.29 -6.53 -0.28
CA MET A 59 -0.76 -5.53 -0.50
C MET A 59 -1.20 -5.48 -1.98
N ARG A 60 -0.25 -5.48 -2.92
CA ARG A 60 -0.57 -5.53 -4.35
C ARG A 60 -1.36 -6.79 -4.72
N ASN A 61 -0.99 -7.95 -4.17
CA ASN A 61 -1.73 -9.19 -4.42
C ASN A 61 -3.16 -9.12 -3.86
N VAL A 62 -3.35 -8.54 -2.68
CA VAL A 62 -4.69 -8.34 -2.07
C VAL A 62 -5.54 -7.40 -2.93
N LEU A 63 -4.97 -6.31 -3.43
CA LEU A 63 -5.67 -5.35 -4.31
C LEU A 63 -6.09 -5.98 -5.64
N ILE A 64 -5.22 -6.78 -6.27
CA ILE A 64 -5.51 -7.45 -7.55
C ILE A 64 -6.58 -8.55 -7.40
N HIS A 65 -6.69 -9.18 -6.22
CA HIS A 65 -7.64 -10.26 -5.98
C HIS A 65 -9.02 -9.82 -5.48
N GLY A 66 -9.24 -8.52 -5.23
CA GLY A 66 -10.58 -7.89 -5.32
C GLY A 66 -11.67 -8.30 -4.32
N TYR A 67 -11.35 -8.83 -3.13
CA TYR A 67 -12.38 -9.26 -2.18
C TYR A 67 -12.78 -8.18 -1.14
N ALA A 68 -13.93 -7.52 -1.37
CA ALA A 68 -14.85 -6.88 -0.38
C ALA A 68 -14.33 -5.73 0.54
N GLU A 69 -15.26 -5.11 1.30
CA GLU A 69 -15.05 -4.03 2.32
C GLU A 69 -13.88 -4.29 3.29
N ILE A 70 -13.58 -5.56 3.58
CA ILE A 70 -12.45 -5.97 4.43
C ILE A 70 -11.11 -5.48 3.84
N ASN A 71 -11.03 -5.37 2.51
CA ASN A 71 -9.88 -4.83 1.81
C ASN A 71 -9.73 -3.31 2.04
N ASP A 72 -10.82 -2.54 1.92
CA ASP A 72 -10.79 -1.08 2.07
C ASP A 72 -10.25 -0.67 3.45
N LEU A 73 -10.69 -1.36 4.52
CA LEU A 73 -10.20 -1.09 5.89
C LEU A 73 -8.73 -1.50 6.06
N THR A 74 -8.31 -2.57 5.41
CA THR A 74 -6.91 -3.02 5.43
C THR A 74 -6.01 -2.02 4.72
N VAL A 75 -6.40 -1.57 3.53
CA VAL A 75 -5.71 -0.54 2.74
C VAL A 75 -5.60 0.76 3.54
N TRP A 76 -6.70 1.20 4.18
CA TRP A 76 -6.72 2.38 5.03
C TRP A 76 -5.74 2.28 6.21
N ARG A 77 -5.74 1.15 6.93
CA ARG A 77 -4.83 0.92 8.05
C ARG A 77 -3.37 0.94 7.61
N THR A 78 -3.05 0.28 6.48
CA THR A 78 -1.69 0.29 5.95
C THR A 78 -1.26 1.70 5.50
N ALA A 79 -2.17 2.46 4.86
CA ALA A 79 -1.91 3.82 4.42
C ALA A 79 -1.61 4.79 5.58
N THR A 80 -2.30 4.61 6.72
CA THR A 80 -2.26 5.55 7.85
C THR A 80 -1.29 5.16 8.97
N ARG A 81 -1.05 3.86 9.18
CA ARG A 81 -0.25 3.36 10.32
C ARG A 81 1.09 2.76 9.91
N ASP A 82 1.10 2.03 8.80
CA ASP A 82 2.24 1.17 8.46
C ASP A 82 3.19 1.79 7.44
N LEU A 83 2.83 2.88 6.76
CA LEU A 83 3.69 3.46 5.74
C LEU A 83 5.04 3.96 6.30
N ASN A 84 5.06 4.44 7.56
CA ASN A 84 6.32 4.79 8.23
C ASN A 84 7.19 3.55 8.51
N ALA A 85 6.56 2.40 8.79
CA ALA A 85 7.25 1.12 9.00
C ALA A 85 7.71 0.43 7.68
N LEU A 86 7.32 0.98 6.53
CA LEU A 86 7.71 0.50 5.19
C LEU A 86 8.82 1.34 4.53
N VAL A 87 9.07 2.57 5.03
CA VAL A 87 10.00 3.53 4.39
C VAL A 87 11.11 3.99 5.35
N ARG A 88 10.99 3.76 6.66
CA ARG A 88 12.04 4.07 7.63
C ARG A 88 12.25 2.93 8.62
N GLN A 89 13.31 2.17 8.40
CA GLN A 89 14.30 1.79 9.43
C GLN A 89 15.68 1.89 8.80
#